data_AF-A0A2W7C0B5-F1
#
_entry.id   AF-A0A2W7C0B5-F1
#
_cell.length_a   1.000
_cell.length_b   1.000
_cell.length_c   1.000
_cell.angle_alpha   90.00
_cell.angle_beta   90.00
_cell.angle_gamma   90.00
#
_symmetry.space_group_name_H-M   'P 1'
#
loop_
_entity.id
_entity.type
_entity.pdbx_description
1 polymer ?
#
loop_
_entity_poly.entity_id
_entity_poly.type
_entity_poly.pdbx_seq_one_letter_code
_entity_poly.pdbx_strand_id
1 'polypeptide(L)'
;MPALMPIHVMPQIRHRTRKIAVLRFMGRCLDTSAHCGVTLKHFFIPLQRPLANSVPPTDLPGMDSAKTTADMRLVGGHACLDFVNTVDARRERWGPDLLQTYADLVVWAGRVDLIEADEGRGLLAKASARPALAVAALKRAKTLREALYAALHAEAAGVIVPDDALQTIRDAVAQAMPKRSLSNVGDRLAWQWTERSNLNTISWRVAFGAAEFMVARHDRRSVRECTGPNCGWLFIDTSRGGRRRWCSDESCGTHTRVRRFRAKVDAARSAIRRN
;
A
#
# COMPACT_ATOMS: atom_id res chain seq x y z
N MET A 1 -2.32 47.07 38.49
CA MET A 1 -1.07 46.52 37.91
C MET A 1 -0.70 45.26 38.70
N PRO A 2 -0.59 44.11 38.03
CA PRO A 2 0.63 43.33 38.17
C PRO A 2 1.22 42.92 36.81
N ALA A 3 2.50 42.61 36.87
CA ALA A 3 3.46 42.57 35.78
C ALA A 3 3.38 41.29 34.91
N LEU A 4 3.68 41.49 33.64
CA LEU A 4 3.93 40.47 32.61
C LEU A 4 5.18 39.65 32.94
N MET A 5 5.10 38.32 32.81
CA MET A 5 6.26 37.43 32.74
C MET A 5 6.52 36.99 31.29
N PRO A 6 7.78 36.85 30.86
CA PRO A 6 8.13 36.62 29.46
C PRO A 6 8.02 35.16 29.05
N ILE A 7 7.60 34.97 27.79
CA ILE A 7 7.48 33.69 27.10
C ILE A 7 8.87 33.19 26.72
N HIS A 8 9.29 32.05 27.27
CA HIS A 8 10.52 31.37 26.88
C HIS A 8 10.32 30.64 25.56
N VAL A 9 11.03 31.09 24.51
CA VAL A 9 11.10 30.42 23.20
C VAL A 9 12.04 29.22 23.30
N MET A 10 11.51 28.00 23.12
CA MET A 10 12.31 26.77 22.99
C MET A 10 12.75 26.56 21.52
N PRO A 11 13.98 26.05 21.29
CA PRO A 11 14.55 25.94 19.96
C PRO A 11 14.00 24.75 19.17
N GLN A 12 13.77 24.98 17.88
CA GLN A 12 13.33 24.00 16.89
C GLN A 12 14.39 22.91 16.66
N ILE A 13 14.11 21.69 17.13
CA ILE A 13 14.91 20.50 16.80
C ILE A 13 14.57 20.06 15.37
N ARG A 14 15.50 20.29 14.44
CA ARG A 14 15.41 19.77 13.07
C ARG A 14 15.66 18.26 13.05
N HIS A 15 14.60 17.47 12.98
CA HIS A 15 14.72 16.03 12.72
C HIS A 15 15.11 15.78 11.26
N ARG A 16 16.40 15.46 11.03
CA ARG A 16 16.86 14.82 9.79
C ARG A 16 16.33 13.39 9.76
N THR A 17 15.40 13.10 8.85
CA THR A 17 14.99 11.74 8.51
C THR A 17 16.16 10.99 7.86
N ARG A 18 16.86 10.16 8.64
CA ARG A 18 17.79 9.17 8.10
C ARG A 18 16.98 7.94 7.68
N LYS A 19 17.04 7.62 6.39
CA LYS A 19 16.60 6.34 5.82
C LYS A 19 17.30 5.21 6.59
N ILE A 20 16.52 4.31 7.17
CA ILE A 20 17.04 3.04 7.70
C ILE A 20 17.42 2.20 6.46
N ALA A 21 18.73 2.04 6.25
CA ALA A 21 19.26 1.13 5.25
C ALA A 21 19.34 -0.26 5.89
N VAL A 22 18.52 -1.19 5.39
CA VAL A 22 18.66 -2.63 5.68
C VAL A 22 19.89 -3.12 4.92
N LEU A 23 20.99 -3.37 5.62
CA LEU A 23 22.18 -3.99 5.03
C LEU A 23 21.85 -5.46 4.71
N ARG A 24 21.82 -5.79 3.41
CA ARG A 24 21.86 -7.16 2.89
C ARG A 24 23.23 -7.78 3.15
N PHE A 25 23.25 -8.93 3.80
CA PHE A 25 24.39 -9.83 3.87
C PHE A 25 24.37 -10.72 2.63
N MET A 26 25.23 -10.46 1.62
CA MET A 26 25.40 -11.35 0.46
C MET A 26 26.52 -12.34 0.75
N GLY A 27 26.16 -13.62 0.77
CA GLY A 27 27.08 -14.76 0.75
C GLY A 27 27.80 -14.87 -0.59
N ARG A 28 29.04 -15.35 -0.51
CA ARG A 28 30.08 -15.40 -1.54
C ARG A 28 29.70 -16.22 -2.77
N CYS A 29 30.07 -15.71 -3.94
CA CYS A 29 30.25 -16.45 -5.18
C CYS A 29 31.52 -17.31 -5.09
N LEU A 30 31.43 -18.55 -5.59
CA LEU A 30 32.57 -19.33 -6.03
C LEU A 30 32.47 -19.46 -7.56
N ASP A 31 33.51 -18.96 -8.21
CA ASP A 31 33.79 -19.11 -9.63
C ASP A 31 34.05 -20.57 -10.00
N THR A 32 33.48 -21.02 -11.12
CA THR A 32 34.18 -21.92 -12.05
C THR A 32 33.69 -21.66 -13.47
N SER A 33 34.68 -21.47 -14.32
CA SER A 33 34.66 -21.12 -15.74
C SER A 33 34.40 -22.32 -16.65
N ALA A 34 33.72 -22.10 -17.78
CA ALA A 34 33.83 -22.95 -18.97
C ALA A 34 33.50 -22.17 -20.26
N HIS A 35 34.45 -22.19 -21.19
CA HIS A 35 34.40 -21.66 -22.55
C HIS A 35 33.61 -22.56 -23.51
N CYS A 36 32.97 -21.94 -24.52
CA CYS A 36 32.77 -22.33 -25.94
C CYS A 36 31.48 -21.64 -26.42
N GLY A 37 31.40 -20.86 -27.49
CA GLY A 37 32.14 -20.88 -28.76
C GLY A 37 31.14 -21.15 -29.89
N VAL A 38 31.10 -20.25 -30.90
CA VAL A 38 30.63 -20.49 -32.29
C VAL A 38 29.07 -20.49 -32.43
N THR A 39 28.35 -19.82 -33.35
CA THR A 39 28.61 -19.11 -34.63
C THR A 39 27.41 -18.22 -34.99
N LEU A 40 27.68 -17.09 -35.66
CA LEU A 40 26.71 -16.34 -36.46
C LEU A 40 26.26 -17.14 -37.69
N LYS A 41 24.95 -17.18 -37.97
CA LYS A 41 24.45 -17.33 -39.34
C LYS A 41 23.33 -16.33 -39.62
N HIS A 42 23.62 -15.51 -40.62
CA HIS A 42 22.74 -14.57 -41.28
C HIS A 42 21.58 -15.30 -41.95
N PHE A 43 20.35 -14.79 -41.77
CA PHE A 43 19.30 -14.95 -42.78
C PHE A 43 18.59 -13.61 -42.96
N PHE A 44 18.77 -13.10 -44.17
CA PHE A 44 18.19 -11.89 -44.73
C PHE A 44 17.05 -12.31 -45.69
N ILE A 45 16.27 -11.34 -46.17
CA ILE A 45 15.27 -11.36 -47.28
C ILE A 45 13.80 -11.48 -46.79
N PRO A 46 12.82 -10.71 -47.34
CA PRO A 46 12.77 -9.26 -47.59
C PRO A 46 11.42 -8.63 -47.14
N LEU A 47 11.34 -7.30 -47.24
CA LEU A 47 10.11 -6.51 -47.11
C LEU A 47 9.10 -6.79 -48.23
N GLN A 48 7.83 -6.98 -47.87
CA GLN A 48 6.68 -6.59 -48.69
C GLN A 48 5.52 -6.12 -47.79
N ARG A 49 5.17 -4.82 -47.92
CA ARG A 49 3.91 -4.23 -47.42
C ARG A 49 2.83 -4.43 -48.49
N PRO A 50 1.57 -4.59 -48.07
CA PRO A 50 0.56 -3.67 -48.60
C PRO A 50 -0.18 -2.93 -47.48
N LEU A 51 -0.49 -1.68 -47.78
CA LEU A 51 -1.33 -0.78 -47.01
C LEU A 51 -2.76 -1.32 -46.96
N ALA A 52 -3.27 -1.58 -45.76
CA ALA A 52 -4.69 -1.56 -45.47
C ALA A 52 -4.87 -0.76 -44.17
N ASN A 53 -5.42 0.45 -44.33
CA ASN A 53 -5.86 1.30 -43.24
C ASN A 53 -7.06 0.64 -42.56
N SER A 54 -6.79 -0.18 -41.55
CA SER A 54 -7.69 -0.34 -40.42
C SER A 54 -6.88 0.07 -39.20
N VAL A 55 -7.17 1.25 -38.65
CA VAL A 55 -6.70 1.57 -37.30
C VAL A 55 -7.50 0.63 -36.40
N PRO A 56 -6.90 -0.42 -35.82
CA PRO A 56 -7.61 -1.20 -34.82
C PRO A 56 -7.92 -0.24 -33.66
N PRO A 57 -9.02 -0.44 -32.92
CA PRO A 57 -9.14 0.23 -31.64
C PRO A 57 -7.87 -0.12 -30.86
N THR A 58 -7.00 0.86 -30.63
CA THR A 58 -5.95 0.74 -29.64
C THR A 58 -6.66 0.63 -28.30
N ASP A 59 -7.00 -0.60 -27.94
CA ASP A 59 -6.97 -1.07 -26.58
C ASP A 59 -5.73 -0.47 -25.95
N LEU A 60 -5.94 0.44 -25.00
CA LEU A 60 -4.84 0.92 -24.19
C LEU A 60 -4.23 -0.32 -23.54
N PRO A 61 -2.90 -0.46 -23.54
CA PRO A 61 -2.28 -1.54 -22.80
C PRO A 61 -2.74 -1.46 -21.34
N GLY A 62 -3.36 -2.55 -20.89
CA GLY A 62 -3.34 -3.04 -19.52
C GLY A 62 -3.90 -2.11 -18.46
N MET A 63 -5.21 -2.22 -18.24
CA MET A 63 -5.73 -2.21 -16.88
C MET A 63 -5.30 -3.52 -16.20
N ASP A 64 -4.02 -3.65 -15.85
CA ASP A 64 -3.39 -4.82 -15.19
C ASP A 64 -2.08 -4.32 -14.54
N SER A 65 -1.67 -4.62 -13.31
CA SER A 65 -2.08 -5.67 -12.40
C SER A 65 -1.71 -5.30 -10.96
N ALA A 66 -2.72 -5.12 -10.11
CA ALA A 66 -2.67 -5.72 -8.80
C ALA A 66 -3.69 -6.87 -8.84
N LYS A 67 -3.37 -7.99 -9.51
CA LYS A 67 -4.28 -9.15 -9.54
C LYS A 67 -4.32 -9.87 -8.20
N THR A 68 -3.26 -9.70 -7.42
CA THR A 68 -3.02 -10.39 -6.17
C THR A 68 -2.32 -9.45 -5.18
N THR A 69 -2.25 -9.86 -3.92
CA THR A 69 -1.41 -9.17 -2.93
C THR A 69 0.08 -9.30 -3.20
N ALA A 70 0.53 -10.23 -4.06
CA ALA A 70 1.93 -10.37 -4.45
C ALA A 70 2.40 -9.20 -5.33
N ASP A 71 1.53 -8.69 -6.21
CA ASP A 71 1.93 -7.71 -7.23
C ASP A 71 1.38 -6.31 -6.97
N MET A 72 0.46 -6.15 -6.00
CA MET A 72 -0.13 -4.85 -5.68
C MET A 72 0.94 -3.80 -5.36
N ARG A 73 0.70 -2.56 -5.75
CA ARG A 73 1.63 -1.46 -5.47
C ARG A 73 1.51 -1.03 -4.01
N LEU A 74 2.65 -0.85 -3.35
CA LEU A 74 2.73 -0.34 -1.99
C LEU A 74 3.07 1.16 -2.04
N VAL A 75 2.03 1.99 -2.10
CA VAL A 75 2.14 3.45 -2.31
C VAL A 75 1.63 4.27 -1.14
N GLY A 76 1.09 3.59 -0.12
CA GLY A 76 0.54 4.21 1.08
C GLY A 76 1.60 4.93 1.89
N GLY A 77 2.80 4.36 1.98
CA GLY A 77 3.93 4.90 2.77
C GLY A 77 3.88 4.52 4.25
N HIS A 78 2.93 3.68 4.64
CA HIS A 78 2.83 3.02 5.93
C HIS A 78 1.99 1.74 5.78
N ALA A 79 2.31 0.68 6.53
CA ALA A 79 1.65 -0.61 6.40
C ALA A 79 0.11 -0.54 6.56
N CYS A 80 -0.42 0.29 7.47
CA CYS A 80 -1.88 0.44 7.60
C CYS A 80 -2.54 1.07 6.36
N LEU A 81 -1.85 1.96 5.64
CA LEU A 81 -2.36 2.55 4.39
C LEU A 81 -2.31 1.53 3.25
N ASP A 82 -1.23 0.78 3.16
CA ASP A 82 -1.11 -0.30 2.17
C ASP A 82 -2.08 -1.47 2.46
N PHE A 83 -2.48 -1.65 3.72
CA PHE A 83 -3.52 -2.60 4.11
C PHE A 83 -4.90 -2.18 3.62
N VAL A 84 -5.29 -0.92 3.82
CA VAL A 84 -6.58 -0.43 3.31
C VAL A 84 -6.59 -0.33 1.78
N ASN A 85 -5.42 -0.21 1.15
CA ASN A 85 -5.30 -0.24 -0.31
C ASN A 85 -5.30 -1.65 -0.92
N THR A 86 -5.53 -2.73 -0.14
CA THR A 86 -5.76 -4.07 -0.71
C THR A 86 -7.13 -4.21 -1.38
N VAL A 87 -7.87 -3.11 -1.56
CA VAL A 87 -9.07 -3.04 -2.41
C VAL A 87 -8.74 -2.08 -3.53
N ASP A 88 -8.75 -2.56 -4.76
CA ASP A 88 -8.19 -1.84 -5.91
C ASP A 88 -8.97 -0.55 -6.22
N ALA A 89 -10.30 -0.59 -6.11
CA ALA A 89 -11.15 0.58 -6.23
C ALA A 89 -12.02 0.78 -4.99
N ARG A 90 -11.98 2.00 -4.44
CA ARG A 90 -12.62 2.37 -3.17
C ARG A 90 -13.80 3.35 -3.32
N ARG A 91 -14.09 3.82 -4.55
CA ARG A 91 -15.14 4.81 -4.84
C ARG A 91 -16.36 4.13 -5.47
N GLU A 92 -16.99 4.78 -6.46
CA GLU A 92 -18.24 4.38 -7.12
C GLU A 92 -18.33 2.89 -7.44
N ARG A 93 -17.27 2.32 -8.03
CA ARG A 93 -17.11 0.87 -8.15
C ARG A 93 -16.13 0.41 -7.09
N TRP A 94 -16.59 -0.47 -6.21
CA TRP A 94 -15.78 -1.11 -5.19
C TRP A 94 -15.10 -2.38 -5.74
N GLY A 95 -13.83 -2.58 -5.41
CA GLY A 95 -13.07 -3.78 -5.71
C GLY A 95 -12.27 -3.79 -7.02
N PRO A 96 -11.58 -4.90 -7.35
CA PRO A 96 -11.55 -6.15 -6.58
C PRO A 96 -10.92 -6.04 -5.19
N ASP A 97 -11.39 -6.87 -4.26
CA ASP A 97 -10.71 -7.12 -2.99
C ASP A 97 -9.57 -8.12 -3.24
N LEU A 98 -8.34 -7.76 -2.87
CA LEU A 98 -7.17 -8.62 -3.10
C LEU A 98 -6.97 -9.66 -1.99
N LEU A 99 -7.66 -9.53 -0.86
CA LEU A 99 -7.57 -10.46 0.27
C LEU A 99 -8.63 -11.57 0.12
N GLN A 100 -8.52 -12.46 -0.86
CA GLN A 100 -9.52 -13.52 -1.07
C GLN A 100 -9.38 -14.68 -0.08
N THR A 101 -8.15 -14.97 0.32
CA THR A 101 -7.78 -16.07 1.20
C THR A 101 -6.88 -15.58 2.33
N TYR A 102 -6.70 -16.42 3.35
CA TYR A 102 -5.74 -16.12 4.43
C TYR A 102 -4.29 -16.08 3.89
N ALA A 103 -4.00 -16.84 2.83
CA ALA A 103 -2.68 -16.80 2.18
C ALA A 103 -2.39 -15.43 1.57
N ASP A 104 -3.38 -14.77 0.99
CA ASP A 104 -3.22 -13.42 0.44
C ASP A 104 -2.83 -12.42 1.54
N LEU A 105 -3.40 -12.56 2.75
CA LEU A 105 -3.06 -11.76 3.92
C LEU A 105 -1.63 -12.00 4.39
N VAL A 106 -1.17 -13.26 4.40
CA VAL A 106 0.21 -13.61 4.75
C VAL A 106 1.20 -13.04 3.71
N VAL A 107 0.91 -13.19 2.42
CA VAL A 107 1.73 -12.64 1.33
C VAL A 107 1.83 -11.12 1.46
N TRP A 108 0.71 -10.44 1.66
CA TRP A 108 0.70 -9.00 1.87
C TRP A 108 1.54 -8.60 3.09
N ALA A 109 1.34 -9.26 4.23
CA ALA A 109 2.03 -8.94 5.48
C ALA A 109 3.55 -9.10 5.37
N GLY A 110 4.02 -10.11 4.63
CA GLY A 110 5.45 -10.27 4.35
C GLY A 110 6.01 -9.15 3.46
N ARG A 111 5.24 -8.66 2.48
CA ARG A 111 5.68 -7.57 1.59
C ARG A 111 5.79 -6.20 2.26
N VAL A 112 5.09 -6.00 3.37
CA VAL A 112 5.15 -4.78 4.19
C VAL A 112 6.00 -4.98 5.46
N ASP A 113 6.84 -6.02 5.49
CA ASP A 113 7.75 -6.36 6.60
C ASP A 113 7.05 -6.46 7.98
N LEU A 114 5.78 -6.88 7.98
CA LEU A 114 4.99 -7.03 9.21
C LEU A 114 5.22 -8.39 9.87
N ILE A 115 5.63 -9.38 9.09
CA ILE A 115 5.98 -10.74 9.53
C ILE A 115 7.23 -11.22 8.78
N GLU A 116 8.00 -12.09 9.43
CA GLU A 116 9.15 -12.75 8.80
C GLU A 116 8.72 -13.94 7.94
N ALA A 117 9.60 -14.39 7.04
CA ALA A 117 9.29 -15.48 6.11
C ALA A 117 8.99 -16.83 6.81
N ASP A 118 9.68 -17.13 7.91
CA ASP A 118 9.45 -18.33 8.72
C ASP A 118 8.13 -18.25 9.49
N GLU A 119 7.82 -17.08 10.07
CA GLU A 119 6.54 -16.79 10.70
C GLU A 119 5.38 -16.98 9.70
N GLY A 120 5.53 -16.45 8.48
CA GLY A 120 4.57 -16.62 7.40
C GLY A 120 4.31 -18.09 7.05
N ARG A 121 5.37 -18.91 6.92
CA ARG A 121 5.23 -20.36 6.68
C ARG A 121 4.48 -21.05 7.82
N GLY A 122 4.77 -20.70 9.07
CA GLY A 122 4.08 -21.23 10.24
C GLY A 122 2.58 -20.88 10.28
N LEU A 123 2.23 -19.64 9.92
CA LEU A 123 0.85 -19.19 9.82
C LEU A 123 0.08 -19.93 8.71
N LEU A 124 0.70 -20.14 7.55
CA LEU A 124 0.09 -20.91 6.45
C LEU A 124 -0.16 -22.37 6.86
N ALA A 125 0.81 -23.03 7.49
CA ALA A 125 0.62 -24.40 7.99
C ALA A 125 -0.55 -24.50 8.98
N LYS A 126 -0.67 -23.53 9.89
CA LYS A 126 -1.80 -23.46 10.82
C LYS A 126 -3.13 -23.18 10.13
N ALA A 127 -3.13 -22.34 9.09
CA ALA A 127 -4.32 -22.04 8.32
C ALA A 127 -4.82 -23.28 7.57
N SER A 128 -3.91 -24.05 6.97
CA SER A 128 -4.22 -25.35 6.33
C SER A 128 -4.77 -26.37 7.33
N ALA A 129 -4.20 -26.44 8.54
CA ALA A 129 -4.67 -27.34 9.58
C ALA A 129 -6.03 -26.93 10.19
N ARG A 130 -6.43 -25.65 10.08
CA ARG A 130 -7.62 -25.08 10.73
C ARG A 130 -8.34 -24.07 9.82
N PRO A 131 -8.92 -24.54 8.69
CA PRO A 131 -9.46 -23.65 7.65
C PRO A 131 -10.58 -22.72 8.15
N ALA A 132 -11.49 -23.22 8.99
CA ALA A 132 -12.57 -22.40 9.55
C ALA A 132 -12.04 -21.23 10.41
N LEU A 133 -10.98 -21.46 11.20
CA LEU A 133 -10.36 -20.40 11.99
C LEU A 133 -9.59 -19.40 11.11
N ALA A 134 -8.99 -19.86 10.02
CA ALA A 134 -8.31 -19.00 9.04
C ALA A 134 -9.30 -18.08 8.31
N VAL A 135 -10.45 -18.61 7.89
CA VAL A 135 -11.55 -17.82 7.31
C VAL A 135 -12.05 -16.78 8.32
N ALA A 136 -12.26 -17.17 9.58
CA ALA A 136 -12.67 -16.23 10.63
C ALA A 136 -11.62 -15.15 10.89
N ALA A 137 -10.33 -15.49 10.86
CA ALA A 137 -9.23 -14.53 11.02
C ALA A 137 -9.15 -13.54 9.85
N LEU A 138 -9.30 -14.02 8.61
CA LEU A 138 -9.38 -13.18 7.43
C LEU A 138 -10.58 -12.23 7.50
N LYS A 139 -11.75 -12.72 7.92
CA LYS A 139 -12.95 -11.88 8.12
C LYS A 139 -12.67 -10.75 9.12
N ARG A 140 -12.05 -11.06 10.27
CA ARG A 140 -11.65 -10.03 11.25
C ARG A 140 -10.66 -9.03 10.66
N ALA A 141 -9.68 -9.49 9.87
CA ALA A 141 -8.74 -8.61 9.18
C ALA A 141 -9.48 -7.65 8.23
N LYS A 142 -10.43 -8.15 7.43
CA LYS A 142 -11.24 -7.31 6.54
C LYS A 142 -12.12 -6.31 7.30
N THR A 143 -12.75 -6.73 8.39
CA THR A 143 -13.52 -5.81 9.26
C THR A 143 -12.63 -4.68 9.79
N LEU A 144 -11.43 -5.01 10.28
CA LEU A 144 -10.45 -4.00 10.69
C LEU A 144 -10.03 -3.11 9.51
N ARG A 145 -9.84 -3.67 8.31
CA ARG A 145 -9.47 -2.92 7.11
C ARG A 145 -10.50 -1.86 6.76
N GLU A 146 -11.79 -2.20 6.79
CA GLU A 146 -12.86 -1.26 6.45
C GLU A 146 -12.98 -0.15 7.52
N ALA A 147 -12.84 -0.50 8.81
CA ALA A 147 -12.81 0.48 9.89
C ALA A 147 -11.62 1.44 9.77
N LEU A 148 -10.42 0.92 9.49
CA LEU A 148 -9.23 1.73 9.25
C LEU A 148 -9.39 2.63 8.02
N TYR A 149 -9.98 2.12 6.93
CA TYR A 149 -10.24 2.92 5.74
C TYR A 149 -11.18 4.08 6.07
N ALA A 150 -12.29 3.81 6.78
CA ALA A 150 -13.24 4.85 7.18
C ALA A 150 -12.58 5.94 8.04
N ALA A 151 -11.75 5.55 9.01
CA ALA A 151 -11.05 6.50 9.88
C ALA A 151 -9.98 7.33 9.14
N LEU A 152 -9.17 6.69 8.30
CA LEU A 152 -8.11 7.37 7.55
C LEU A 152 -8.66 8.21 6.40
N HIS A 153 -9.79 7.81 5.81
CA HIS A 153 -10.54 8.61 4.85
C HIS A 153 -11.14 9.85 5.53
N ALA A 154 -11.73 9.70 6.72
CA ALA A 154 -12.22 10.82 7.51
C ALA A 154 -11.10 11.82 7.83
N GLU A 155 -9.91 11.33 8.21
CA GLU A 155 -8.72 12.17 8.38
C GLU A 155 -8.36 12.93 7.09
N ALA A 156 -8.31 12.24 5.94
CA ALA A 156 -7.97 12.84 4.65
C ALA A 156 -8.98 13.91 4.21
N ALA A 157 -10.25 13.73 4.58
CA ALA A 157 -11.34 14.66 4.32
C ALA A 157 -11.48 15.78 5.37
N GLY A 158 -10.74 15.71 6.49
CA GLY A 158 -10.84 16.68 7.58
C GLY A 158 -12.15 16.60 8.37
N VAL A 159 -12.77 15.42 8.42
CA VAL A 159 -14.03 15.17 9.14
C VAL A 159 -13.80 14.24 10.34
N ILE A 160 -14.81 14.16 11.21
CA ILE A 160 -14.77 13.30 12.41
C ILE A 160 -14.78 11.82 11.99
N VAL A 161 -13.98 11.01 12.69
CA VAL A 161 -13.94 9.56 12.50
C VAL A 161 -15.28 8.95 12.95
N PRO A 162 -15.94 8.10 12.14
CA PRO A 162 -17.17 7.42 12.55
C PRO A 162 -17.00 6.58 13.82
N ASP A 163 -17.98 6.61 14.72
CA ASP A 163 -17.89 5.95 16.03
C ASP A 163 -17.77 4.42 15.93
N ASP A 164 -18.45 3.80 14.97
CA ASP A 164 -18.39 2.36 14.70
C ASP A 164 -17.02 1.92 14.19
N ALA A 165 -16.40 2.72 13.32
CA ALA A 165 -15.04 2.53 12.87
C ALA A 165 -14.06 2.67 14.03
N LEU A 166 -14.22 3.71 14.85
CA LEU A 166 -13.38 3.94 16.03
C LEU A 166 -13.50 2.81 17.05
N GLN A 167 -14.72 2.31 17.30
CA GLN A 167 -14.96 1.18 18.19
C GLN A 167 -14.28 -0.09 17.69
N THR A 168 -14.42 -0.41 16.40
CA THR A 168 -13.76 -1.57 15.78
C THR A 168 -12.24 -1.51 15.91
N ILE A 169 -11.65 -0.32 15.69
CA ILE A 169 -10.20 -0.11 15.84
C ILE A 169 -9.80 -0.28 17.32
N ARG A 170 -10.56 0.31 18.24
CA ARG A 170 -10.32 0.22 19.69
C ARG A 170 -10.28 -1.24 20.16
N ASP A 171 -11.25 -2.05 19.75
CA ASP A 171 -11.33 -3.45 20.14
C ASP A 171 -10.17 -4.27 19.57
N ALA A 172 -9.76 -3.99 18.33
CA ALA A 172 -8.61 -4.64 17.72
C ALA A 172 -7.29 -4.27 18.42
N VAL A 173 -7.13 -3.00 18.82
CA VAL A 173 -5.97 -2.52 19.60
C VAL A 173 -5.95 -3.14 20.99
N ALA A 174 -7.09 -3.21 21.68
CA ALA A 174 -7.22 -3.83 22.99
C ALA A 174 -6.80 -5.32 22.97
N GLN A 175 -7.08 -6.04 21.87
CA GLN A 175 -6.61 -7.41 21.69
C GLN A 175 -5.12 -7.51 21.36
N ALA A 176 -4.55 -6.52 20.68
CA ALA A 176 -3.15 -6.49 20.27
C ALA A 176 -2.20 -6.16 21.44
N MET A 177 -2.60 -5.25 22.33
CA MET A 177 -1.73 -4.72 23.39
C MET A 177 -1.13 -5.81 24.31
N PRO A 178 -1.88 -6.81 24.82
CA PRO A 178 -1.31 -7.87 25.65
C PRO A 178 -0.31 -8.79 24.92
N LYS A 179 -0.15 -8.63 23.60
CA LYS A 179 0.80 -9.37 22.76
C LYS A 179 2.08 -8.58 22.49
N ARG A 180 2.22 -7.41 23.12
CA ARG A 180 3.43 -6.58 23.09
C ARG A 180 4.21 -6.74 24.39
N SER A 181 5.53 -6.72 24.26
CA SER A 181 6.45 -6.65 25.39
C SER A 181 7.53 -5.62 25.07
N LEU A 182 7.79 -4.72 26.02
CA LEU A 182 8.90 -3.79 25.91
C LEU A 182 10.19 -4.52 26.27
N SER A 183 11.18 -4.48 25.39
CA SER A 183 12.40 -5.27 25.52
C SER A 183 13.60 -4.59 24.90
N ASN A 184 14.79 -4.97 25.33
CA ASN A 184 16.04 -4.53 24.72
C ASN A 184 16.24 -5.28 23.39
N VAL A 185 16.44 -4.53 22.31
CA VAL A 185 16.82 -5.01 20.98
C VAL A 185 18.12 -4.32 20.60
N GLY A 186 19.24 -5.02 20.81
CA GLY A 186 20.57 -4.41 20.73
C GLY A 186 20.74 -3.33 21.79
N ASP A 187 21.07 -2.10 21.37
CA ASP A 187 21.28 -0.93 22.21
C ASP A 187 20.02 -0.08 22.43
N ARG A 188 18.83 -0.57 22.02
CA ARG A 188 17.57 0.21 22.04
C ARG A 188 16.45 -0.53 22.75
N LEU A 189 15.55 0.24 23.35
CA LEU A 189 14.23 -0.25 23.76
C LEU A 189 13.31 -0.30 22.55
N ALA A 190 12.69 -1.46 22.33
CA ALA A 190 11.72 -1.64 21.27
C ALA A 190 10.57 -2.52 21.75
N TRP A 191 9.39 -2.26 21.17
CA TRP A 191 8.25 -3.14 21.33
C TRP A 191 8.43 -4.42 20.50
N GLN A 192 8.41 -5.57 21.17
CA GLN A 192 8.45 -6.89 20.55
C GLN A 192 7.11 -7.62 20.65
N TRP A 193 6.86 -8.54 19.71
CA TRP A 193 5.67 -9.38 19.69
C TRP A 193 5.93 -10.67 20.46
N THR A 194 5.13 -10.93 21.50
CA THR A 194 5.21 -12.16 22.31
C THR A 194 4.49 -13.33 21.66
N GLU A 195 3.51 -13.05 20.80
CA GLU A 195 2.78 -14.04 20.01
C GLU A 195 3.05 -13.85 18.51
N ARG A 196 3.52 -14.93 17.87
CA ARG A 196 3.92 -14.95 16.45
C ARG A 196 3.15 -15.98 15.63
N SER A 197 2.32 -16.77 16.27
CA SER A 197 1.83 -18.02 15.68
C SER A 197 0.30 -18.10 15.66
N ASN A 198 -0.40 -17.08 16.15
CA ASN A 198 -1.85 -17.02 16.13
C ASN A 198 -2.34 -16.55 14.75
N LEU A 199 -3.46 -17.10 14.26
CA LEU A 199 -4.04 -16.67 12.98
C LEU A 199 -4.46 -15.19 12.99
N ASN A 200 -4.62 -14.57 14.15
CA ASN A 200 -4.91 -13.13 14.28
C ASN A 200 -3.68 -12.24 14.37
N THR A 201 -2.46 -12.80 14.41
CA THR A 201 -1.23 -12.03 14.63
C THR A 201 -1.11 -10.85 13.67
N ILE A 202 -1.31 -11.07 12.36
CA ILE A 202 -1.25 -10.01 11.34
C ILE A 202 -2.21 -8.86 11.67
N SER A 203 -3.48 -9.16 11.98
CA SER A 203 -4.48 -8.15 12.34
C SER A 203 -4.11 -7.36 13.60
N TRP A 204 -3.53 -8.03 14.61
CA TRP A 204 -3.05 -7.35 15.80
C TRP A 204 -1.90 -6.38 15.49
N ARG A 205 -0.96 -6.79 14.62
CA ARG A 205 0.15 -5.93 14.21
C ARG A 205 -0.33 -4.71 13.42
N VAL A 206 -1.27 -4.93 12.50
CA VAL A 206 -1.91 -3.84 11.76
C VAL A 206 -2.64 -2.89 12.72
N ALA A 207 -3.45 -3.40 13.65
CA ALA A 207 -4.19 -2.57 14.59
C ALA A 207 -3.28 -1.70 15.46
N PHE A 208 -2.24 -2.30 16.05
CA PHE A 208 -1.26 -1.58 16.86
C PHE A 208 -0.53 -0.50 16.05
N GLY A 209 0.03 -0.86 14.89
CA GLY A 209 0.74 0.09 14.04
C GLY A 209 -0.16 1.18 13.46
N ALA A 210 -1.42 0.87 13.16
CA ALA A 210 -2.40 1.85 12.73
C ALA A 210 -2.74 2.85 13.84
N ALA A 211 -2.88 2.39 15.09
CA ALA A 211 -3.12 3.26 16.23
C ALA A 211 -1.95 4.23 16.45
N GLU A 212 -0.70 3.74 16.44
CA GLU A 212 0.50 4.59 16.51
C GLU A 212 0.50 5.62 15.37
N PHE A 213 0.21 5.17 14.15
CA PHE A 213 0.14 6.04 12.97
C PHE A 213 -0.94 7.12 13.07
N MET A 214 -2.12 6.79 13.61
CA MET A 214 -3.23 7.75 13.77
C MET A 214 -2.96 8.75 14.90
N VAL A 215 -2.37 8.31 16.02
CA VAL A 215 -2.01 9.19 17.14
C VAL A 215 -0.92 10.18 16.72
N ALA A 216 0.06 9.74 15.93
CA ALA A 216 1.13 10.59 15.41
C ALA A 216 0.69 11.57 14.31
N ARG A 217 -0.61 11.80 14.07
CA ARG A 217 -1.16 12.61 12.96
C ARG A 217 -0.50 13.98 12.78
N HIS A 218 -0.13 14.65 13.87
CA HIS A 218 0.47 15.99 13.85
C HIS A 218 1.99 15.96 13.68
N ASP A 219 2.62 14.81 13.90
CA ASP A 219 4.07 14.59 13.79
C ASP A 219 4.45 13.96 12.44
N ARG A 220 3.47 13.67 11.58
CA ARG A 220 3.68 13.11 10.24
C ARG A 220 3.09 14.00 9.15
N ARG A 221 3.47 13.70 7.92
CA ARG A 221 2.87 14.28 6.72
C ARG A 221 1.41 13.85 6.60
N SER A 222 0.59 14.69 5.98
CA SER A 222 -0.84 14.45 5.84
C SER A 222 -1.15 13.20 5.02
N VAL A 223 -2.21 12.50 5.41
CA VAL A 223 -2.83 11.48 4.56
C VAL A 223 -3.72 12.17 3.53
N ARG A 224 -3.68 11.66 2.29
CA ARG A 224 -4.46 12.15 1.17
C ARG A 224 -5.15 10.98 0.49
N GLU A 225 -6.31 11.27 -0.07
CA GLU A 225 -7.04 10.34 -0.93
C GLU A 225 -6.68 10.58 -2.40
N CYS A 226 -6.53 9.50 -3.17
CA CYS A 226 -6.25 9.56 -4.59
C CYS A 226 -7.46 10.09 -5.37
N THR A 227 -7.26 11.17 -6.12
CA THR A 227 -8.29 11.77 -6.98
C THR A 227 -8.32 11.15 -8.38
N GLY A 228 -7.70 9.98 -8.56
CA GLY A 228 -7.77 9.22 -9.81
C GLY A 228 -9.18 8.68 -10.04
N PRO A 229 -9.61 8.48 -11.30
CA PRO A 229 -10.91 7.90 -11.62
C PRO A 229 -11.12 6.59 -10.85
N ASN A 230 -12.16 6.55 -10.02
CA ASN A 230 -12.56 5.39 -9.22
C ASN A 230 -11.51 4.79 -8.24
N CYS A 231 -10.40 5.47 -7.96
CA CYS A 231 -9.31 4.88 -7.16
C CYS A 231 -9.59 4.89 -5.65
N GLY A 232 -9.61 6.07 -5.01
CA GLY A 232 -9.84 6.23 -3.57
C GLY A 232 -8.77 5.66 -2.64
N TRP A 233 -7.60 5.25 -3.16
CA TRP A 233 -6.48 4.83 -2.31
C TRP A 233 -5.97 5.96 -1.43
N LEU A 234 -5.52 5.60 -0.23
CA LEU A 234 -4.96 6.53 0.76
C LEU A 234 -3.43 6.46 0.77
N PHE A 235 -2.77 7.62 0.90
CA PHE A 235 -1.31 7.71 0.93
C PHE A 235 -0.80 8.90 1.73
N ILE A 236 0.44 8.83 2.22
CA ILE A 236 1.13 9.97 2.83
C ILE A 236 1.62 10.95 1.74
N ASP A 237 1.33 12.24 1.90
CA ASP A 237 1.83 13.28 1.01
C ASP A 237 3.29 13.67 1.30
N THR A 238 4.18 12.97 0.60
CA THR A 238 5.63 13.23 0.60
C THR A 238 6.06 14.36 -0.34
N SER A 239 5.14 14.97 -1.10
CA SER A 239 5.49 16.08 -1.99
C SER A 239 5.88 17.32 -1.20
N ARG A 240 6.91 18.05 -1.64
CA ARG A 240 7.43 19.23 -0.92
C ARG A 240 6.34 20.24 -0.54
N GLY A 241 5.37 20.46 -1.42
CA GLY A 241 4.29 21.43 -1.23
C GLY A 241 2.97 20.88 -0.71
N GLY A 242 2.84 19.58 -0.40
CA GLY A 242 1.55 19.00 0.03
C GLY A 242 0.50 19.03 -1.09
N ARG A 243 0.94 18.85 -2.34
CA ARG A 243 0.11 18.99 -3.55
C ARG A 243 -0.06 17.67 -4.29
N ARG A 244 0.31 16.54 -3.70
CA ARG A 244 0.13 15.23 -4.35
C ARG A 244 -1.37 14.92 -4.44
N ARG A 245 -1.82 14.57 -5.65
CA ARG A 245 -3.23 14.25 -5.94
C ARG A 245 -3.46 12.78 -6.25
N TRP A 246 -2.41 12.05 -6.62
CA TRP A 246 -2.52 10.69 -7.11
C TRP A 246 -1.61 9.75 -6.32
N CYS A 247 -2.09 8.53 -6.10
CA CYS A 247 -1.32 7.48 -5.44
C CYS A 247 -0.07 7.09 -6.26
N SER A 248 -0.08 7.25 -7.59
CA SER A 248 1.14 7.33 -8.39
C SER A 248 0.90 8.16 -9.65
N ASP A 249 1.93 8.90 -10.07
CA ASP A 249 1.83 9.74 -11.27
C ASP A 249 1.82 8.89 -12.54
N GLU A 250 2.56 7.78 -12.52
CA GLU A 250 2.69 6.81 -13.61
C GLU A 250 1.38 6.04 -13.86
N SER A 251 0.56 5.89 -12.82
CA SER A 251 -0.72 5.17 -12.86
C SER A 251 -1.91 6.14 -12.95
N CYS A 252 -2.50 6.52 -11.81
CA CYS A 252 -3.68 7.38 -11.73
C CYS A 252 -3.44 8.75 -12.37
N GLY A 253 -2.21 9.30 -12.31
CA GLY A 253 -1.86 10.54 -12.98
C GLY A 253 -1.93 10.45 -14.50
N THR A 254 -1.24 9.47 -15.09
CA THR A 254 -1.29 9.16 -16.52
C THR A 254 -2.71 8.83 -16.98
N HIS A 255 -3.42 7.94 -16.27
CA HIS A 255 -4.79 7.56 -16.60
C HIS A 255 -5.74 8.78 -16.63
N THR A 256 -5.62 9.68 -15.65
CA THR A 256 -6.40 10.92 -15.62
C THR A 256 -6.09 11.82 -16.82
N ARG A 257 -4.80 11.97 -17.18
CA ARG A 257 -4.37 12.77 -18.34
C ARG A 257 -4.90 12.18 -19.65
N VAL A 258 -4.78 10.88 -19.85
CA VAL A 258 -5.26 10.16 -21.05
C VAL A 258 -6.78 10.26 -21.19
N ARG A 259 -7.54 10.04 -20.10
CA ARG A 259 -9.01 10.16 -20.12
C ARG A 259 -9.45 11.57 -20.51
N ARG A 260 -8.79 12.60 -19.96
CA ARG A 260 -9.08 14.01 -20.31
C ARG A 260 -8.78 14.31 -21.77
N PHE A 261 -7.69 13.79 -22.32
CA PHE A 261 -7.35 13.96 -23.73
C PHE A 261 -8.42 13.31 -24.64
N ARG A 262 -8.81 12.07 -24.36
CA ARG A 262 -9.87 11.36 -25.11
C ARG A 262 -11.19 12.10 -25.12
N ALA A 263 -11.67 12.55 -23.96
CA ALA A 263 -12.91 13.31 -23.86
C ALA A 263 -12.89 14.59 -24.73
N LYS A 264 -11.74 15.28 -24.82
CA LYS A 264 -11.59 16.45 -25.70
C LYS A 264 -11.64 16.07 -27.18
N VAL A 265 -10.96 14.99 -27.57
CA VAL A 265 -10.97 14.50 -28.96
C VAL A 265 -12.37 14.07 -29.39
N ASP A 266 -13.10 13.35 -28.53
CA ASP A 266 -14.46 12.89 -28.81
C ASP A 266 -15.47 14.03 -28.88
N ALA A 267 -15.33 15.05 -28.01
CA ALA A 267 -16.13 16.27 -28.08
C ALA A 267 -15.89 17.02 -29.40
N ALA A 268 -14.63 17.14 -29.83
CA ALA A 268 -14.28 17.78 -31.10
C ALA A 268 -14.84 17.01 -32.31
N ARG A 269 -14.71 15.67 -32.32
CA ARG A 269 -15.30 14.81 -33.36
C ARG A 269 -16.82 14.91 -33.42
N SER A 270 -17.48 14.98 -32.26
CA SER A 270 -18.94 15.11 -32.18
C SER A 270 -19.44 16.49 -32.60
N ALA A 271 -18.63 17.54 -32.45
CA ALA A 271 -18.93 18.86 -32.99
C ALA A 271 -18.84 18.87 -34.52
N ILE A 272 -17.78 18.26 -35.08
CA ILE A 272 -17.60 18.16 -36.54
C ILE A 272 -18.73 17.37 -37.21
N ARG A 273 -19.22 16.27 -36.59
CA ARG A 273 -20.32 15.45 -37.15
C ARG A 273 -21.70 16.12 -37.12
N ARG A 274 -21.87 17.21 -36.37
CA ARG A 274 -23.15 17.93 -36.22
C ARG A 274 -23.27 19.14 -37.15
N ASN A 275 -22.17 19.53 -37.80
CA ASN A 275 -22.13 20.53 -38.87
C ASN A 275 -22.11 19.84 -40.23
#